data_AF-A0A8T0QMZ6-F1
#
_entry.id   AF-A0A8T0QMZ6-F1
#
_cell.length_a   1.000
_cell.length_b   1.000
_cell.length_c   1.000
_cell.angle_alpha   90.00
_cell.angle_beta   90.00
_cell.angle_gamma   90.00
#
_symmetry.space_group_name_H-M   'P 1'
#
loop_
_entity.id
_entity.type
_entity.pdbx_description
1 polymer ?
#
loop_
_entity_poly.entity_id
_entity_poly.type
_entity_poly.pdbx_seq_one_letter_code
_entity_poly.pdbx_strand_id
1 'polypeptide(L)'
;MDSDTCKPVCDCHKPGAVCEDPKFIRGDGNTFYFHGRRDRDFCLLSDANLHINGHFIGSHVPGLKRDPTWVQAIAVQFSGHRLYVGVLSATAWDDDADRLEVVFDGEPVHVPAVANARWEAPAVPALSVTRTKAANGVAVELAGVFRIAANAVPITEEDSRVHNYGLTADDCLAHLDLAFKFHALTSDVHGVLGQTYRSDYVNRLDVSARMPVMSGERDFVASGLFATDCSVARFGRGSGADALAVASDELAGVKCSTGLDGVGVVCKK
;
A
#
# COMPACT_ATOMS: atom_id res chain seq x y z
N MET A 1 29.70 9.88 -12.46
CA MET A 1 28.48 10.54 -11.95
C MET A 1 27.33 9.71 -12.47
N ASP A 2 27.00 8.64 -11.76
CA ASP A 2 25.87 7.80 -12.14
C ASP A 2 24.60 8.51 -11.72
N SER A 3 23.74 8.73 -12.70
CA SER A 3 22.41 9.26 -12.49
C SER A 3 21.61 8.22 -11.74
N ASP A 4 21.39 8.44 -10.44
CA ASP A 4 20.43 7.73 -9.61
C ASP A 4 19.03 7.89 -10.22
N THR A 5 18.74 7.06 -11.21
CA THR A 5 17.38 6.82 -11.66
C THR A 5 16.74 6.09 -10.50
N CYS A 6 16.06 6.82 -9.62
CA CYS A 6 15.11 6.27 -8.66
C CYS A 6 14.17 5.35 -9.46
N LYS A 7 14.49 4.06 -9.50
CA LYS A 7 13.62 3.07 -10.12
C LYS A 7 12.35 3.07 -9.29
N PRO A 8 11.18 3.42 -9.84
CA PRO A 8 9.93 3.50 -9.09
C PRO A 8 9.35 2.10 -8.84
N VAL A 9 10.22 1.11 -8.61
CA VAL A 9 9.87 -0.29 -8.40
C VAL A 9 9.50 -0.47 -6.94
N CYS A 10 8.46 -1.25 -6.65
CA CYS A 10 8.17 -1.74 -5.30
C CYS A 10 9.41 -2.43 -4.73
N ASP A 11 10.05 -1.79 -3.76
CA ASP A 11 11.19 -2.35 -3.06
C ASP A 11 10.67 -3.15 -1.86
N CYS A 12 10.66 -4.47 -2.00
CA CYS A 12 10.15 -5.42 -1.00
C CYS A 12 11.02 -5.53 0.27
N HIS A 13 12.01 -4.66 0.43
CA HIS A 13 12.92 -4.63 1.57
C HIS A 13 12.87 -3.30 2.36
N LYS A 14 11.99 -2.37 1.98
CA LYS A 14 11.86 -1.07 2.66
C LYS A 14 10.68 -1.04 3.63
N PRO A 15 10.72 -0.19 4.67
CA PRO A 15 9.58 0.05 5.57
C PRO A 15 8.28 0.27 4.80
N GLY A 16 7.24 -0.44 5.23
CA GLY A 16 5.93 -0.40 4.60
C GLY A 16 5.77 -1.33 3.40
N ALA A 17 6.76 -2.15 3.06
CA ALA A 17 6.58 -3.17 2.04
C ALA A 17 5.70 -4.33 2.52
N VAL A 18 4.86 -4.85 1.60
CA VAL A 18 4.06 -6.07 1.74
C VAL A 18 4.19 -6.85 0.44
N CYS A 19 4.98 -7.92 0.45
CA CYS A 19 5.29 -8.72 -0.74
C CYS A 19 5.29 -10.21 -0.40
N GLU A 20 5.37 -11.08 -1.39
CA GLU A 20 5.44 -12.54 -1.17
C GLU A 20 4.22 -13.06 -0.36
N ASP A 21 4.40 -13.97 0.60
CA ASP A 21 3.35 -14.81 1.21
C ASP A 21 2.89 -14.46 2.66
N PRO A 22 2.24 -13.30 2.86
CA PRO A 22 2.84 -11.99 2.71
C PRO A 22 3.83 -11.69 3.84
N LYS A 23 5.03 -11.31 3.42
CA LYS A 23 6.08 -10.67 4.22
C LYS A 23 5.82 -9.19 4.33
N PHE A 24 5.84 -8.68 5.55
CA PHE A 24 5.70 -7.26 5.88
C PHE A 24 7.01 -6.67 6.39
N ILE A 25 7.30 -5.43 6.04
CA ILE A 25 8.40 -4.65 6.63
C ILE A 25 7.81 -3.54 7.50
N ARG A 26 8.12 -3.59 8.80
CA ARG A 26 7.65 -2.62 9.80
C ARG A 26 8.16 -1.21 9.51
N GLY A 27 7.55 -0.22 10.19
CA GLY A 27 8.03 1.17 10.19
C GLY A 27 9.49 1.34 10.64
N ASP A 28 9.99 0.45 11.50
CA ASP A 28 11.40 0.39 11.95
C ASP A 28 12.34 -0.37 11.00
N GLY A 29 11.83 -0.87 9.86
CA GLY A 29 12.60 -1.59 8.84
C GLY A 29 12.78 -3.09 9.09
N ASN A 30 12.29 -3.62 10.20
CA ASN A 30 12.39 -5.05 10.49
C ASN A 30 11.27 -5.86 9.83
N THR A 31 11.56 -7.10 9.48
CA THR A 31 10.60 -8.02 8.83
C THR A 31 9.67 -8.71 9.84
N PHE A 32 8.43 -8.95 9.44
CA PHE A 32 7.50 -9.88 10.08
C PHE A 32 6.55 -10.48 9.05
N TYR A 33 5.81 -11.51 9.43
CA TYR A 33 4.82 -12.17 8.58
C TYR A 33 3.44 -12.04 9.19
N PHE A 34 2.44 -11.84 8.34
CA PHE A 34 1.03 -11.91 8.73
C PHE A 34 0.28 -12.73 7.69
N HIS A 35 -0.04 -13.98 8.06
CA HIS A 35 -0.64 -14.91 7.11
C HIS A 35 -2.12 -14.57 6.80
N GLY A 36 -2.88 -14.03 7.76
CA GLY A 36 -4.32 -13.88 7.58
C GLY A 36 -4.98 -15.20 7.13
N ARG A 37 -6.01 -15.10 6.29
CA ARG A 37 -6.74 -16.23 5.71
C ARG A 37 -7.17 -15.96 4.28
N ARG A 38 -7.30 -17.04 3.50
CA ARG A 38 -7.90 -17.03 2.17
C ARG A 38 -9.32 -16.47 2.19
N ASP A 39 -9.64 -15.69 1.16
CA ASP A 39 -10.93 -15.08 0.89
C ASP A 39 -11.43 -14.21 2.07
N ARG A 40 -10.52 -13.45 2.68
CA ARG A 40 -10.82 -12.58 3.82
C ARG A 40 -10.12 -11.23 3.71
N ASP A 41 -10.75 -10.23 4.30
CA ASP A 41 -10.25 -8.86 4.34
C ASP A 41 -9.66 -8.52 5.70
N PHE A 42 -8.51 -7.86 5.70
CA PHE A 42 -7.79 -7.48 6.91
C PHE A 42 -7.38 -6.02 6.89
N CYS A 43 -7.54 -5.35 8.03
CA CYS A 43 -7.08 -3.99 8.28
C CYS A 43 -5.56 -3.92 8.39
N LEU A 44 -4.93 -3.49 7.31
CA LEU A 44 -3.49 -3.27 7.24
C LEU A 44 -3.10 -1.99 7.97
N LEU A 45 -3.89 -0.93 7.80
CA LEU A 45 -3.70 0.34 8.47
C LEU A 45 -5.04 1.00 8.78
N SER A 46 -5.21 1.53 9.98
CA SER A 46 -6.30 2.43 10.33
C SER A 46 -5.79 3.55 11.20
N ASP A 47 -6.01 4.76 10.72
CA ASP A 47 -5.75 6.02 11.41
C ASP A 47 -7.00 6.92 11.29
N ALA A 48 -7.03 8.07 11.93
CA ALA A 48 -8.18 8.97 11.95
C ALA A 48 -8.72 9.33 10.55
N ASN A 49 -7.82 9.57 9.59
CA ASN A 49 -8.13 10.05 8.24
C ASN A 49 -7.72 9.10 7.11
N LEU A 50 -7.15 7.94 7.43
CA LEU A 50 -6.69 6.96 6.45
C LEU A 50 -7.01 5.54 6.93
N HIS A 51 -7.69 4.76 6.11
CA HIS A 51 -7.96 3.35 6.38
C HIS A 51 -7.60 2.52 5.16
N ILE A 52 -6.86 1.43 5.37
CA ILE A 52 -6.41 0.51 4.33
C ILE A 52 -6.71 -0.91 4.77
N ASN A 53 -7.54 -1.59 3.99
CA ASN A 53 -7.70 -3.03 4.06
C ASN A 53 -7.00 -3.71 2.89
N GLY A 54 -6.57 -4.95 3.09
CA GLY A 54 -6.14 -5.85 2.05
C GLY A 54 -7.08 -7.05 1.93
N HIS A 55 -7.39 -7.44 0.71
CA HIS A 55 -8.07 -8.69 0.39
C HIS A 55 -7.02 -9.80 0.21
N PHE A 56 -7.14 -10.85 1.01
CA PHE A 56 -6.22 -11.97 1.01
C PHE A 56 -6.82 -13.11 0.20
N ILE A 57 -6.09 -13.55 -0.82
CA ILE A 57 -6.33 -14.82 -1.51
C ILE A 57 -5.43 -15.88 -0.91
N GLY A 58 -5.64 -17.12 -1.30
CA GLY A 58 -4.80 -18.25 -0.90
C GLY A 58 -5.17 -19.50 -1.68
N SER A 59 -4.38 -20.55 -1.51
CA SER A 59 -4.69 -21.87 -2.09
C SER A 59 -4.70 -22.93 -0.99
N HIS A 60 -5.62 -23.88 -1.08
CA HIS A 60 -5.68 -24.96 -0.11
C HIS A 60 -4.65 -26.04 -0.45
N VAL A 61 -3.76 -26.32 0.49
CA VAL A 61 -2.68 -27.30 0.31
C VAL A 61 -2.91 -28.48 1.24
N PRO A 62 -3.20 -29.69 0.71
CA PRO A 62 -3.42 -30.87 1.53
C PRO A 62 -2.25 -31.16 2.47
N GLY A 63 -2.55 -31.32 3.76
CA GLY A 63 -1.55 -31.63 4.79
C GLY A 63 -0.86 -30.42 5.41
N LEU A 64 -1.03 -29.21 4.87
CA LEU A 64 -0.62 -27.99 5.57
C LEU A 64 -1.64 -27.61 6.65
N LYS A 65 -1.14 -27.13 7.78
CA LYS A 65 -2.00 -26.65 8.89
C LYS A 65 -2.68 -25.31 8.57
N ARG A 66 -2.16 -24.58 7.59
CA ARG A 66 -2.61 -23.25 7.15
C ARG A 66 -2.38 -23.15 5.66
N ASP A 67 -3.31 -22.49 4.98
CA ASP A 67 -3.19 -22.17 3.57
C ASP A 67 -2.16 -21.03 3.41
N PRO A 68 -1.24 -21.10 2.42
CA PRO A 68 -0.49 -19.92 1.99
C PRO A 68 -1.44 -18.87 1.43
N THR A 69 -1.08 -17.61 1.63
CA THR A 69 -1.93 -16.46 1.29
C THR A 69 -1.12 -15.33 0.70
N TRP A 70 -1.80 -14.48 -0.07
CA TRP A 70 -1.23 -13.31 -0.73
C TRP A 70 -2.24 -12.17 -0.76
N VAL A 71 -1.77 -10.93 -0.87
CA VAL A 71 -2.64 -9.76 -0.99
C VAL A 71 -3.01 -9.55 -2.46
N GLN A 72 -4.27 -9.80 -2.83
CA GLN A 72 -4.74 -9.61 -4.21
C GLN A 72 -5.18 -8.17 -4.49
N ALA A 73 -5.74 -7.52 -3.48
CA ALA A 73 -6.27 -6.17 -3.61
C ALA A 73 -6.13 -5.39 -2.32
N ILE A 74 -6.16 -4.07 -2.44
CA ILE A 74 -6.29 -3.14 -1.33
C ILE A 74 -7.42 -2.16 -1.59
N ALA A 75 -8.09 -1.76 -0.52
CA ALA A 75 -8.98 -0.62 -0.52
C ALA A 75 -8.45 0.43 0.45
N VAL A 76 -8.37 1.65 -0.05
CA VAL A 76 -7.92 2.84 0.67
C VAL A 76 -9.10 3.78 0.82
N GLN A 77 -9.41 4.18 2.05
CA GLN A 77 -10.45 5.13 2.38
C GLN A 77 -9.82 6.35 3.05
N PHE A 78 -10.12 7.54 2.53
CA PHE A 78 -9.58 8.81 3.01
C PHE A 78 -10.54 9.94 2.62
N SER A 79 -10.75 10.93 3.50
CA SER A 79 -11.53 12.14 3.21
C SER A 79 -12.89 11.92 2.52
N GLY A 80 -13.58 10.81 2.81
CA GLY A 80 -14.86 10.44 2.17
C GLY A 80 -14.74 9.75 0.80
N HIS A 81 -13.53 9.62 0.26
CA HIS A 81 -13.23 8.95 -1.00
C HIS A 81 -12.83 7.49 -0.80
N ARG A 82 -12.99 6.71 -1.87
CA ARG A 82 -12.68 5.28 -1.93
C ARG A 82 -11.78 5.00 -3.13
N LEU A 83 -10.63 4.39 -2.87
CA LEU A 83 -9.69 3.94 -3.89
C LEU A 83 -9.52 2.43 -3.76
N TYR A 84 -9.58 1.72 -4.88
CA TYR A 84 -9.25 0.32 -5.00
C TYR A 84 -8.04 0.14 -5.92
N VAL A 85 -7.15 -0.77 -5.53
CA VAL A 85 -6.06 -1.27 -6.37
C VAL A 85 -6.05 -2.78 -6.23
N GLY A 86 -6.15 -3.51 -7.33
CA GLY A 86 -6.21 -4.98 -7.30
C GLY A 86 -5.60 -5.63 -8.52
N VAL A 87 -5.43 -6.96 -8.43
CA VAL A 87 -5.00 -7.80 -9.54
C VAL A 87 -6.17 -8.59 -10.10
N LEU A 88 -6.36 -8.49 -11.41
CA LEU A 88 -7.30 -9.28 -12.18
C LEU A 88 -6.79 -10.71 -12.34
N SER A 89 -7.69 -11.69 -12.17
CA SER A 89 -7.39 -13.09 -12.42
C SER A 89 -6.99 -13.32 -13.88
N ALA A 90 -6.01 -14.19 -14.10
CA ALA A 90 -5.56 -14.60 -15.43
C ALA A 90 -5.45 -16.12 -15.49
N THR A 91 -5.82 -16.73 -16.61
CA THR A 91 -5.61 -18.17 -16.84
C THR A 91 -4.16 -18.52 -17.19
N ALA A 92 -3.38 -17.52 -17.57
CA ALA A 92 -1.94 -17.60 -17.80
C ALA A 92 -1.35 -16.21 -17.59
N TRP A 93 -0.18 -16.13 -16.96
CA TRP A 93 0.52 -14.88 -16.78
C TRP A 93 1.20 -14.44 -18.09
N ASP A 94 1.07 -13.16 -18.40
CA ASP A 94 1.73 -12.49 -19.52
C ASP A 94 2.24 -11.15 -18.99
N ASP A 95 3.56 -10.95 -19.01
CA ASP A 95 4.22 -9.77 -18.46
C ASP A 95 3.81 -8.47 -19.19
N ASP A 96 3.40 -8.58 -20.46
CA ASP A 96 2.99 -7.44 -21.30
C ASP A 96 1.48 -7.15 -21.20
N ALA A 97 0.70 -8.07 -20.65
CA ALA A 97 -0.74 -7.88 -20.43
C ALA A 97 -0.99 -7.26 -19.06
N ASP A 98 -1.64 -6.10 -19.03
CA ASP A 98 -1.97 -5.42 -17.78
C ASP A 98 -3.04 -6.20 -17.00
N ARG A 99 -2.68 -6.59 -15.77
CA ARG A 99 -3.55 -7.27 -14.80
C ARG A 99 -3.90 -6.38 -13.62
N LEU A 100 -3.41 -5.14 -13.57
CA LEU A 100 -3.78 -4.20 -12.54
C LEU A 100 -5.10 -3.52 -12.86
N GLU A 101 -5.93 -3.38 -11.84
CA GLU A 101 -7.13 -2.56 -11.86
C GLU A 101 -7.03 -1.48 -10.78
N VAL A 102 -7.34 -0.24 -11.16
CA VAL A 102 -7.44 0.90 -10.24
C VAL A 102 -8.81 1.54 -10.42
N VAL A 103 -9.54 1.72 -9.33
CA VAL A 103 -10.87 2.34 -9.32
C VAL A 103 -10.90 3.43 -8.25
N PHE A 104 -11.37 4.62 -8.63
CA PHE A 104 -11.50 5.76 -7.72
C PHE A 104 -12.97 6.22 -7.69
N ASP A 105 -13.57 6.23 -6.49
CA ASP A 105 -14.98 6.56 -6.26
C ASP A 105 -15.98 5.81 -7.15
N GLY A 106 -15.66 4.56 -7.48
CA GLY A 106 -16.48 3.70 -8.34
C GLY A 106 -16.19 3.82 -9.83
N GLU A 107 -15.35 4.78 -10.25
CA GLU A 107 -14.98 4.99 -11.63
C GLU A 107 -13.59 4.40 -11.94
N PRO A 108 -13.43 3.64 -13.05
CA PRO A 108 -12.13 3.12 -13.45
C PRO A 108 -11.11 4.24 -13.74
N VAL A 109 -9.88 4.05 -13.25
CA VAL A 109 -8.77 4.95 -13.53
C VAL A 109 -7.97 4.42 -14.71
N HIS A 110 -8.09 5.10 -15.86
CA HIS A 110 -7.34 4.75 -17.06
C HIS A 110 -6.04 5.55 -17.16
N VAL A 111 -4.91 4.84 -17.05
CA VAL A 111 -3.58 5.41 -17.29
C VAL A 111 -2.96 4.73 -18.52
N PRO A 112 -2.53 5.50 -19.54
CA PRO A 112 -1.87 4.95 -20.72
C PRO A 112 -0.73 3.99 -20.35
N ALA A 113 -0.56 2.90 -21.11
CA ALA A 113 0.44 1.86 -20.87
C ALA A 113 1.87 2.30 -21.26
N VAL A 114 2.33 3.43 -20.71
CA VAL A 114 3.68 3.96 -20.89
C VAL A 114 4.22 4.43 -19.55
N ALA A 115 5.48 4.11 -19.27
CA ALA A 115 6.11 4.50 -18.02
C ALA A 115 6.03 6.01 -17.80
N ASN A 116 5.73 6.42 -16.57
CA ASN A 116 5.50 7.81 -16.16
C ASN A 116 4.23 8.47 -16.73
N ALA A 117 3.38 7.77 -17.49
CA ALA A 117 2.04 8.27 -17.74
C ALA A 117 1.32 8.47 -16.40
N ARG A 118 0.60 9.59 -16.30
CA ARG A 118 -0.03 10.03 -15.07
C ARG A 118 -1.48 10.38 -15.30
N TRP A 119 -2.31 9.95 -14.38
CA TRP A 119 -3.68 10.38 -14.20
C TRP A 119 -3.78 11.17 -12.89
N GLU A 120 -4.57 12.23 -12.89
CA GLU A 120 -4.84 13.06 -11.73
C GLU A 120 -6.35 13.09 -11.49
N ALA A 121 -6.76 12.98 -10.23
CA ALA A 121 -8.18 12.89 -9.90
C ALA A 121 -8.84 14.27 -10.08
N PRO A 122 -9.90 14.40 -10.90
CA PRO A 122 -10.54 15.70 -11.14
C PRO A 122 -11.09 16.37 -9.87
N ALA A 123 -11.63 15.57 -8.95
CA ALA A 123 -12.23 16.05 -7.69
C ALA A 123 -11.22 16.18 -6.54
N VAL A 124 -10.03 15.59 -6.67
CA VAL A 124 -9.00 15.56 -5.62
C VAL A 124 -7.64 15.87 -6.25
N PRO A 125 -7.29 17.15 -6.45
CA PRO A 125 -6.09 17.54 -7.20
C PRO A 125 -4.77 16.98 -6.65
N ALA A 126 -4.73 16.64 -5.36
CA ALA A 126 -3.58 16.03 -4.71
C ALA A 126 -3.44 14.52 -4.95
N LEU A 127 -4.46 13.86 -5.51
CA LEU A 127 -4.46 12.43 -5.81
C LEU A 127 -4.02 12.19 -7.25
N SER A 128 -3.06 11.29 -7.44
CA SER A 128 -2.60 10.88 -8.76
C SER A 128 -2.25 9.40 -8.82
N VAL A 129 -2.34 8.83 -10.02
CA VAL A 129 -1.93 7.46 -10.35
C VAL A 129 -0.92 7.56 -11.48
N THR A 130 0.29 7.04 -11.27
CA THR A 130 1.38 7.09 -12.24
C THR A 130 1.85 5.68 -12.58
N ARG A 131 2.05 5.39 -13.86
CA ARG A 131 2.66 4.12 -14.30
C ARG A 131 4.11 4.05 -13.86
N THR A 132 4.48 2.98 -13.19
CA THR A 132 5.88 2.69 -12.82
C THR A 132 6.57 1.78 -13.85
N LYS A 133 5.78 1.03 -14.62
CA LYS A 133 6.17 0.16 -15.73
C LYS A 133 5.16 0.29 -16.87
N ALA A 134 5.44 -0.32 -18.03
CA ALA A 134 4.51 -0.33 -19.16
C ALA A 134 3.21 -1.09 -18.83
N ALA A 135 3.33 -2.24 -18.16
CA ALA A 135 2.22 -3.04 -17.63
C ALA A 135 2.50 -3.40 -16.15
N ASN A 136 1.44 -3.75 -15.41
CA ASN A 136 1.54 -4.41 -14.09
C ASN A 136 2.29 -3.61 -13.00
N GLY A 137 2.44 -2.28 -13.16
CA GLY A 137 3.04 -1.42 -12.15
C GLY A 137 2.45 0.00 -12.11
N VAL A 138 1.97 0.41 -10.94
CA VAL A 138 1.47 1.76 -10.67
C VAL A 138 1.98 2.30 -9.34
N ALA A 139 2.02 3.63 -9.23
CA ALA A 139 2.20 4.36 -8.00
C ALA A 139 1.00 5.28 -7.79
N VAL A 140 0.27 5.08 -6.70
CA VAL A 140 -0.84 5.95 -6.29
C VAL A 140 -0.36 6.86 -5.17
N GLU A 141 -0.56 8.15 -5.33
CA GLU A 141 -0.08 9.15 -4.38
C GLU A 141 -1.17 10.16 -4.06
N LEU A 142 -1.42 10.35 -2.77
CA LEU A 142 -2.14 11.49 -2.23
C LEU A 142 -1.13 12.39 -1.53
N ALA A 143 -0.84 13.54 -2.14
CA ALA A 143 0.23 14.42 -1.70
C ALA A 143 0.14 14.74 -0.20
N GLY A 144 1.26 14.55 0.52
CA GLY A 144 1.34 14.79 1.96
C GLY A 144 0.67 13.74 2.86
N VAL A 145 -0.01 12.73 2.29
CA VAL A 145 -0.71 11.69 3.07
C VAL A 145 -0.06 10.33 2.89
N PHE A 146 -0.03 9.80 1.67
CA PHE A 146 0.57 8.51 1.36
C PHE A 146 1.09 8.43 -0.06
N ARG A 147 2.00 7.49 -0.28
CA ARG A 147 2.36 6.95 -1.60
C ARG A 147 2.35 5.43 -1.53
N ILE A 148 1.68 4.79 -2.47
CA ILE A 148 1.56 3.34 -2.58
C ILE A 148 2.12 2.95 -3.94
N ALA A 149 3.23 2.22 -3.97
CA ALA A 149 3.63 1.50 -5.17
C ALA A 149 2.98 0.12 -5.15
N ALA A 150 2.39 -0.30 -6.26
CA ALA A 150 1.74 -1.59 -6.42
C ALA A 150 2.19 -2.23 -7.73
N ASN A 151 2.68 -3.46 -7.64
CA ASN A 151 3.00 -4.29 -8.80
C ASN A 151 2.12 -5.54 -8.77
N ALA A 152 1.48 -5.87 -9.89
CA ALA A 152 0.90 -7.19 -10.06
C ALA A 152 2.02 -8.17 -10.43
N VAL A 153 2.08 -9.30 -9.72
CA VAL A 153 3.07 -10.36 -9.95
C VAL A 153 2.39 -11.73 -9.91
N PRO A 154 2.86 -12.70 -10.72
CA PRO A 154 2.36 -14.06 -10.65
C PRO A 154 2.99 -14.79 -9.46
N ILE A 155 2.31 -15.82 -8.98
CA ILE A 155 2.96 -16.83 -8.13
C ILE A 155 3.56 -17.88 -9.06
N THR A 156 4.88 -18.01 -9.05
CA THR A 156 5.58 -18.87 -10.01
C THR A 156 5.65 -20.32 -9.53
N GLU A 157 5.90 -21.25 -10.46
CA GLU A 157 6.19 -22.65 -10.12
C GLU A 157 7.40 -22.78 -9.20
N GLU A 158 8.38 -21.89 -9.35
CA GLU A 158 9.57 -21.85 -8.50
C GLU A 158 9.22 -21.42 -7.08
N ASP A 159 8.36 -20.40 -6.90
CA ASP A 159 7.85 -20.01 -5.58
C ASP A 159 7.10 -21.17 -4.92
N SER A 160 6.23 -21.83 -5.70
CA SER A 160 5.50 -23.02 -5.25
C SER A 160 6.44 -24.15 -4.81
N ARG A 161 7.52 -24.39 -5.55
CA ARG A 161 8.51 -25.43 -5.25
C ARG A 161 9.35 -25.10 -4.02
N VAL A 162 9.83 -23.87 -3.89
CA VAL A 162 10.70 -23.44 -2.78
C VAL A 162 9.93 -23.38 -1.47
N HIS A 163 8.67 -22.94 -1.51
CA HIS A 163 7.84 -22.76 -0.33
C HIS A 163 6.85 -23.92 -0.08
N ASN A 164 6.85 -24.92 -0.95
CA ASN A 164 5.96 -26.09 -0.90
C ASN A 164 4.47 -25.71 -0.90
N TYR A 165 4.07 -24.73 -1.72
CA TYR A 165 2.68 -24.35 -1.85
C TYR A 165 1.85 -25.41 -2.59
N GLY A 166 2.48 -26.29 -3.37
CA GLY A 166 1.75 -27.34 -4.10
C GLY A 166 0.77 -26.80 -5.14
N LEU A 167 0.99 -25.57 -5.63
CA LEU A 167 0.21 -24.98 -6.72
C LEU A 167 0.44 -25.75 -8.01
N THR A 168 -0.63 -25.96 -8.75
CA THR A 168 -0.64 -26.55 -10.09
C THR A 168 -0.71 -25.47 -11.17
N ALA A 169 -0.50 -25.84 -12.43
CA ALA A 169 -0.63 -24.91 -13.56
C ALA A 169 -2.03 -24.27 -13.68
N ASP A 170 -3.06 -24.91 -13.11
CA ASP A 170 -4.42 -24.38 -13.08
C ASP A 170 -4.64 -23.35 -11.96
N ASP A 171 -3.74 -23.29 -10.97
CA ASP A 171 -3.77 -22.34 -9.86
C ASP A 171 -3.08 -21.02 -10.22
N CYS A 172 -3.40 -20.45 -11.38
CA CYS A 172 -2.85 -19.18 -11.89
C CYS A 172 -3.28 -18.00 -11.00
N LEU A 173 -2.66 -17.91 -9.83
CA LEU A 173 -2.86 -16.89 -8.83
C LEU A 173 -1.83 -15.78 -9.03
N ALA A 174 -2.31 -14.54 -9.04
CA ALA A 174 -1.49 -13.35 -9.08
C ALA A 174 -1.85 -12.45 -7.88
N HIS A 175 -0.86 -11.73 -7.38
CA HIS A 175 -1.01 -10.88 -6.20
C HIS A 175 -0.28 -9.55 -6.37
N LEU A 176 -0.44 -8.68 -5.37
CA LEU A 176 0.25 -7.42 -5.29
C LEU A 176 1.53 -7.55 -4.48
N ASP A 177 2.62 -7.04 -5.03
CA ASP A 177 3.74 -6.52 -4.26
C ASP A 177 3.51 -5.03 -4.01
N LEU A 178 3.41 -4.67 -2.73
CA LEU A 178 3.06 -3.34 -2.27
C LEU A 178 4.23 -2.70 -1.56
N ALA A 179 4.39 -1.39 -1.74
CA ALA A 179 5.26 -0.57 -0.91
C ALA A 179 4.50 0.68 -0.47
N PHE A 180 4.18 0.75 0.82
CA PHE A 180 3.52 1.87 1.44
C PHE A 180 4.54 2.87 2.00
N LYS A 181 4.34 4.16 1.69
CA LYS A 181 4.98 5.27 2.36
C LYS A 181 3.90 6.16 2.93
N PHE A 182 3.93 6.37 4.24
CA PHE A 182 2.99 7.24 4.94
C PHE A 182 3.68 8.52 5.39
N HIS A 183 2.97 9.64 5.28
CA HIS A 183 3.53 10.98 5.54
C HIS A 183 2.87 11.68 6.73
N ALA A 184 1.62 11.36 7.03
CA ALA A 184 0.81 12.07 8.02
C ALA A 184 0.05 11.12 8.96
N LEU A 185 0.75 10.12 9.53
CA LEU A 185 0.15 9.22 10.53
C LEU A 185 0.09 9.88 11.91
N THR A 186 -1.01 9.70 12.63
CA THR A 186 -1.14 10.07 14.04
C THR A 186 -0.46 9.05 14.95
N SER A 187 -0.27 9.41 16.22
CA SER A 187 0.26 8.49 17.23
C SER A 187 -0.69 7.35 17.61
N ASP A 188 -1.99 7.43 17.24
CA ASP A 188 -2.98 6.36 17.49
C ASP A 188 -3.15 5.41 16.29
N VAL A 189 -2.35 5.54 15.24
CA VAL A 189 -2.42 4.64 14.08
C VAL A 189 -2.33 3.16 14.49
N HIS A 190 -3.20 2.33 13.92
CA HIS A 190 -3.26 0.89 14.18
C HIS A 190 -3.40 0.10 12.88
N GLY A 191 -3.58 -1.21 13.00
CA GLY A 191 -3.65 -2.18 11.90
C GLY A 191 -2.44 -3.11 11.91
N VAL A 192 -2.44 -4.12 11.05
CA VAL A 192 -1.34 -5.10 10.96
C VAL A 192 0.00 -4.38 10.78
N LEU A 193 0.08 -3.50 9.78
CA LEU A 193 1.25 -2.70 9.46
C LEU A 193 1.25 -1.38 10.26
N GLY A 194 0.11 -0.71 10.34
CA GLY A 194 0.01 0.64 10.91
C GLY A 194 0.51 0.76 12.35
N GLN A 195 0.21 -0.22 13.22
CA GLN A 195 0.66 -0.18 14.62
C GLN A 195 2.19 -0.11 14.77
N THR A 196 2.93 -0.60 13.76
CA THR A 196 4.40 -0.64 13.77
C THR A 196 5.05 0.71 13.49
N TYR A 197 4.26 1.72 13.09
CA TYR A 197 4.70 3.10 12.89
C TYR A 197 4.59 3.96 14.14
N ARG A 198 3.98 3.44 15.21
CA ARG A 198 3.87 4.17 16.47
C ARG A 198 5.21 4.21 17.20
N SER A 199 5.53 5.37 17.80
CA SER A 199 6.74 5.54 18.60
C SER A 199 6.75 4.70 19.89
N ASP A 200 5.56 4.35 20.40
CA ASP A 200 5.37 3.49 21.57
C ASP A 200 5.07 2.04 21.21
N TYR A 201 5.27 1.64 19.94
CA TYR A 201 5.09 0.25 19.52
C TYR A 201 6.07 -0.67 20.26
N VAL A 202 5.50 -1.57 21.07
CA VAL A 202 6.28 -2.63 21.73
C VAL A 202 6.25 -3.86 20.85
N ASN A 203 7.40 -4.22 20.29
CA ASN A 203 7.53 -5.43 19.48
C ASN A 203 7.30 -6.68 20.36
N ARG A 204 6.19 -7.38 20.11
CA ARG A 204 5.83 -8.65 20.79
C ARG A 204 6.18 -9.89 19.97
N LEU A 205 6.81 -9.71 18.81
CA LEU A 205 7.22 -10.80 17.95
C LEU A 205 8.42 -11.52 18.54
N ASP A 206 8.49 -12.83 18.35
CA ASP A 206 9.69 -13.59 18.65
C ASP A 206 10.80 -13.21 17.66
N VAL A 207 11.67 -12.29 18.08
CA VAL A 207 12.80 -11.80 17.28
C VAL A 207 13.89 -12.86 17.09
N SER A 208 13.86 -13.96 17.83
CA SER A 208 14.77 -15.09 17.64
C SER A 208 14.28 -16.07 16.56
N ALA A 209 12.99 -16.01 16.22
CA ALA A 209 12.43 -16.82 15.16
C ALA A 209 12.93 -16.34 13.79
N ARG A 210 13.25 -17.30 12.90
CA ARG A 210 13.61 -17.00 11.50
C ARG A 210 12.47 -16.30 10.74
N MET A 211 11.23 -16.58 11.12
CA MET A 211 10.02 -15.97 10.56
C MET A 211 9.14 -15.48 11.72
N PRO A 212 9.32 -14.23 12.20
CA PRO A 212 8.50 -13.67 13.26
C PRO A 212 7.07 -13.42 12.74
N VAL A 213 6.08 -14.11 13.31
CA VAL A 213 4.68 -14.03 12.84
C VAL A 213 3.84 -13.14 13.77
N MET A 214 3.14 -12.17 13.20
CA MET A 214 2.18 -11.36 13.92
C MET A 214 0.91 -12.16 14.22
N SER A 215 0.63 -12.28 15.52
CA SER A 215 -0.58 -12.92 16.03
C SER A 215 -1.72 -11.90 16.16
N GLY A 216 -2.91 -12.36 16.56
CA GLY A 216 -4.07 -11.48 16.74
C GLY A 216 -4.89 -11.24 15.47
N GLU A 217 -4.85 -12.18 14.51
CA GLU A 217 -5.63 -12.14 13.26
C GLU A 217 -7.07 -11.62 13.44
N ARG A 218 -7.77 -12.09 14.48
CA ARG A 218 -9.16 -11.71 14.79
C ARG A 218 -9.35 -10.21 15.01
N ASP A 219 -8.32 -9.51 15.49
CA ASP A 219 -8.39 -8.08 15.77
C ASP A 219 -8.35 -7.25 14.48
N PHE A 220 -7.81 -7.84 13.41
CA PHE A 220 -7.61 -7.17 12.12
C PHE A 220 -8.66 -7.54 11.07
N VAL A 221 -9.51 -8.55 11.31
CA VAL A 221 -10.58 -8.93 10.37
C VAL A 221 -11.53 -7.75 10.15
N ALA A 222 -11.79 -7.43 8.89
CA ALA A 222 -12.84 -6.53 8.45
C ALA A 222 -14.01 -7.35 7.85
N SER A 223 -15.23 -6.82 7.89
CA SER A 223 -16.39 -7.51 7.28
C SER A 223 -16.39 -7.47 5.75
N GLY A 224 -15.58 -6.58 5.17
CA GLY A 224 -15.39 -6.48 3.73
C GLY A 224 -14.24 -5.55 3.39
N LEU A 225 -13.79 -5.59 2.13
CA LEU A 225 -12.64 -4.81 1.66
C LEU A 225 -12.76 -3.31 1.93
N PHE A 226 -13.95 -2.71 1.75
CA PHE A 226 -14.18 -1.31 2.11
C PHE A 226 -14.86 -1.10 3.47
N ALA A 227 -14.97 -2.11 4.33
CA ALA A 227 -15.50 -1.94 5.67
C ALA A 227 -14.44 -1.30 6.59
N THR A 228 -14.84 -0.43 7.50
CA THR A 228 -13.93 0.24 8.45
C THR A 228 -14.14 -0.25 9.88
N ASP A 229 -14.53 -1.52 10.03
CA ASP A 229 -15.15 -2.09 11.22
C ASP A 229 -14.28 -3.12 11.96
N CYS A 230 -13.00 -3.21 11.62
CA CYS A 230 -12.08 -4.07 12.37
C CYS A 230 -12.00 -3.64 13.84
N SER A 231 -11.66 -4.57 14.73
CA SER A 231 -11.64 -4.31 16.18
C SER A 231 -10.66 -3.20 16.57
N VAL A 232 -9.64 -2.98 15.75
CA VAL A 232 -8.60 -1.96 15.95
C VAL A 232 -8.86 -0.68 15.15
N ALA A 233 -10.03 -0.50 14.54
CA ALA A 233 -10.32 0.66 13.72
C ALA A 233 -10.16 1.97 14.50
N ARG A 234 -9.55 2.96 13.83
CA ARG A 234 -9.35 4.34 14.28
C ARG A 234 -9.97 5.35 13.31
N PHE A 235 -10.33 4.90 12.12
CA PHE A 235 -10.90 5.72 11.07
C PHE A 235 -12.22 6.35 11.49
N GLY A 236 -12.37 7.64 11.21
CA GLY A 236 -13.59 8.38 11.53
C GLY A 236 -13.82 8.65 13.02
N ARG A 237 -12.94 8.20 13.94
CA ARG A 237 -13.07 8.49 15.39
C ARG A 237 -12.69 9.93 15.75
N GLY A 238 -12.19 10.71 14.78
CA GLY A 238 -11.75 12.10 14.93
C GLY A 238 -12.46 13.14 14.06
N SER A 239 -13.57 12.80 13.37
CA SER A 239 -14.33 13.77 12.54
C SER A 239 -15.22 14.73 13.35
N GLY A 240 -14.78 15.10 14.56
CA GLY A 240 -15.26 16.28 15.26
C GLY A 240 -14.46 17.50 14.82
N ALA A 241 -15.00 18.26 13.86
CA ALA A 241 -14.78 19.68 13.56
C ALA A 241 -13.36 20.28 13.31
N ASP A 242 -12.22 19.67 13.68
CA ASP A 242 -10.94 20.42 13.73
C ASP A 242 -9.86 20.03 12.71
N ALA A 243 -10.06 19.01 11.86
CA ALA A 243 -9.02 18.56 10.93
C ALA A 243 -8.99 19.25 9.54
N LEU A 244 -10.01 20.06 9.21
CA LEU A 244 -10.11 20.76 7.91
C LEU A 244 -9.53 22.18 7.90
N ALA A 245 -9.07 22.71 9.05
CA ALA A 245 -8.59 24.09 9.15
C ALA A 245 -7.08 24.27 8.89
N VAL A 246 -6.28 23.21 8.88
CA VAL A 246 -4.81 23.35 8.89
C VAL A 246 -4.18 23.43 7.48
N ALA A 247 -4.94 23.15 6.41
CA ALA A 247 -4.40 23.16 5.04
C ALA A 247 -4.69 24.45 4.25
N SER A 248 -5.49 25.38 4.78
CA SER A 248 -5.92 26.58 4.03
C SER A 248 -5.17 27.87 4.39
N ASP A 249 -4.44 27.90 5.51
CA ASP A 249 -3.83 29.14 6.01
C ASP A 249 -2.35 29.34 5.59
N GLU A 250 -1.68 28.29 5.09
CA GLU A 250 -0.26 28.37 4.66
C GLU A 250 -0.04 28.60 3.15
N LEU A 251 -1.07 28.94 2.38
CA LEU A 251 -0.90 29.33 0.97
C LEU A 251 -1.27 30.79 0.64
N ALA A 252 -1.63 31.59 1.65
CA ALA A 252 -1.98 33.01 1.48
C ALA A 252 -0.80 33.93 1.84
N GLY A 253 0.32 33.83 1.11
CA GLY A 253 1.50 34.65 1.43
C GLY A 253 2.53 34.94 0.34
N VAL A 254 2.43 34.34 -0.86
CA VAL A 254 3.44 34.58 -1.90
C VAL A 254 2.84 35.38 -3.06
N LYS A 255 2.95 36.71 -2.96
CA LYS A 255 2.78 37.59 -4.12
C LYS A 255 4.10 37.65 -4.89
N CYS A 256 4.17 36.98 -6.03
CA CYS A 256 5.24 37.16 -7.00
C CYS A 256 4.97 38.46 -7.80
N SER A 257 5.86 39.45 -7.67
CA SER A 257 5.97 40.56 -8.62
C SER A 257 7.29 40.43 -9.38
N THR A 258 7.22 40.46 -10.70
CA THR A 258 8.38 40.51 -11.59
C THR A 258 9.03 41.88 -11.54
N GLY A 259 10.31 41.93 -11.18
CA GLY A 259 11.16 43.11 -11.25
C GLY A 259 12.60 42.69 -11.50
N LEU A 260 13.11 43.08 -12.66
CA LEU A 260 14.49 42.90 -13.08
C LEU A 260 15.43 43.80 -12.24
N ASP A 261 16.72 43.43 -12.26
CA ASP A 261 17.91 44.19 -11.84
C ASP A 261 18.51 43.90 -10.45
N GLY A 262 19.53 43.02 -10.44
CA GLY A 262 20.85 43.41 -9.91
C GLY A 262 21.26 43.00 -8.49
N VAL A 263 22.36 42.25 -8.44
CA VAL A 263 23.38 42.15 -7.37
C VAL A 263 23.03 41.32 -6.11
N GLY A 264 23.65 40.13 -5.99
CA GLY A 264 23.50 39.21 -4.85
C GLY A 264 24.55 39.36 -3.75
N VAL A 265 24.51 38.51 -2.70
CA VAL A 265 25.66 38.13 -1.84
C VAL A 265 25.43 36.77 -1.13
N VAL A 266 26.41 35.87 -1.31
CA VAL A 266 27.05 34.87 -0.42
C VAL A 266 26.41 34.49 0.94
N CYS A 267 26.29 33.18 1.17
CA CYS A 267 26.24 32.57 2.52
C CYS A 267 27.60 31.94 2.86
N LYS A 268 28.12 32.24 4.06
CA LYS A 268 29.38 31.70 4.62
C LYS A 268 29.19 30.27 5.15
N LYS A 269 30.32 29.56 5.24
CA LYS A 269 30.52 28.19 5.77
C LYS A 269 29.73 27.89 7.03
#